data_AF-A0A4Y1X5I0-F1
#
_entry.id   AF-A0A4Y1X5I0-F1
#
_cell.length_a   1.000
_cell.length_b   1.000
_cell.length_c   1.000
_cell.angle_alpha   90.00
_cell.angle_beta   90.00
_cell.angle_gamma   90.00
#
_symmetry.space_group_name_H-M   'P 1'
#
loop_
_entity.id
_entity.type
_entity.pdbx_description
1 polymer ?
#
loop_
_entity_poly.entity_id
_entity_poly.type
_entity_poly.pdbx_seq_one_letter_code
_entity_poly.pdbx_strand_id
1 'polypeptide(L)'
;MERPRSIALPCEIIPCDVPGAVHGFVVDSFYVFYTMLHPEHRFAVYDRRTMTPLTNLVRVGRGPNEYNYLTPGQRTCNDEGSGFWFYSGSKQESARLNLTKSITEDKVYIDSRLSLTELDIPGNVGSPGQLFAFDRINDTLALYQIIRGTYVSGGIYDFQKRIEIQRFKLSIQSNKEPNLTGGPIAISPDLTRMVMLPVYFDQINICYVDGSDRKSISTCSKPLSLTQIESKAPETRPMYYIDVETTNERIVALYQNHQTGLTEIHLFDWAGDLQTILTTANPIRSISLDTQAGFLYGFISSEEICKMDINTWLQ
;
A
#
# COMPACT_ATOMS: atom_id res chain seq x y z
N MET A 1 -12.79 -7.15 -22.30
CA MET A 1 -12.30 -8.30 -21.52
C MET A 1 -13.52 -9.05 -21.03
N GLU A 2 -13.58 -10.37 -21.25
CA GLU A 2 -14.64 -11.19 -20.67
C GLU A 2 -14.35 -11.34 -19.17
N ARG A 3 -15.31 -10.98 -18.32
CA ARG A 3 -15.13 -11.00 -16.87
C ARG A 3 -15.13 -12.46 -16.39
N PRO A 4 -14.08 -12.94 -15.70
CA PRO A 4 -14.05 -14.30 -15.19
C PRO A 4 -15.20 -14.59 -14.22
N ARG A 5 -15.56 -15.86 -14.09
CA ARG A 5 -16.52 -16.29 -13.07
C ARG A 5 -15.91 -16.09 -11.68
N SER A 6 -16.69 -15.53 -10.76
CA SER A 6 -16.29 -15.37 -9.36
C SER A 6 -16.21 -16.71 -8.63
N ILE A 7 -15.21 -16.84 -7.76
CA ILE A 7 -14.99 -18.00 -6.89
C ILE A 7 -15.15 -17.55 -5.43
N ALA A 8 -15.97 -18.26 -4.67
CA ALA A 8 -16.13 -17.98 -3.25
C ALA A 8 -14.85 -18.38 -2.49
N LEU A 9 -14.31 -17.45 -1.71
CA LEU A 9 -13.13 -17.64 -0.88
C LEU A 9 -13.56 -17.67 0.59
N PRO A 10 -13.40 -18.80 1.29
CA PRO A 10 -13.74 -18.88 2.71
C PRO A 10 -12.90 -17.91 3.54
N CYS A 11 -13.58 -17.15 4.41
CA CYS A 11 -12.95 -16.24 5.36
C CYS A 11 -13.00 -16.86 6.76
N GLU A 12 -11.85 -17.31 7.27
CA GLU A 12 -11.71 -17.72 8.67
C GLU A 12 -11.50 -16.47 9.54
N ILE A 13 -12.47 -16.13 10.39
CA ILE A 13 -12.33 -15.01 11.32
C ILE A 13 -11.23 -15.35 12.34
N ILE A 14 -10.27 -14.43 12.49
CA ILE A 14 -9.24 -14.55 13.51
C ILE A 14 -9.73 -13.82 14.76
N PRO A 15 -9.77 -14.48 15.93
CA PRO A 15 -10.04 -13.80 17.19
C PRO A 15 -8.86 -12.88 17.54
N CYS A 16 -9.04 -11.58 17.37
CA CYS A 16 -8.12 -10.56 17.88
C CYS A 16 -8.91 -9.32 18.28
N ASP A 17 -8.52 -8.69 19.39
CA ASP A 17 -9.07 -7.41 19.81
C ASP A 17 -7.93 -6.39 19.81
N VAL A 18 -7.94 -5.49 18.81
CA VAL A 18 -6.90 -4.49 18.62
C VAL A 18 -7.54 -3.11 18.47
N PRO A 19 -7.87 -2.43 19.57
CA PRO A 19 -8.58 -1.16 19.53
C PRO A 19 -7.87 -0.12 18.67
N GLY A 20 -8.62 0.51 17.77
CA GLY A 20 -8.11 1.57 16.90
C GLY A 20 -7.25 1.10 15.73
N ALA A 21 -7.17 -0.22 15.48
CA ALA A 21 -6.58 -0.76 14.26
C ALA A 21 -7.41 -0.33 13.03
N VAL A 22 -6.70 0.07 11.97
CA VAL A 22 -7.32 0.47 10.69
C VAL A 22 -6.75 -0.27 9.49
N HIS A 23 -5.62 -0.93 9.69
CA HIS A 23 -4.92 -1.73 8.69
C HIS A 23 -3.97 -2.68 9.43
N GLY A 24 -3.48 -3.70 8.75
CA GLY A 24 -2.45 -4.57 9.28
C GLY A 24 -1.85 -5.44 8.20
N PHE A 25 -0.64 -5.89 8.48
CA PHE A 25 0.20 -6.53 7.49
C PHE A 25 1.20 -7.50 8.10
N VAL A 26 1.64 -8.44 7.27
CA VAL A 26 2.64 -9.44 7.67
C VAL A 26 4.05 -8.92 7.43
N VAL A 27 4.92 -9.11 8.42
CA VAL A 27 6.37 -8.93 8.30
C VAL A 27 7.04 -10.15 8.89
N ASP A 28 7.52 -11.04 8.03
CA ASP A 28 8.19 -12.29 8.44
C ASP A 28 7.32 -13.11 9.42
N SER A 29 7.76 -13.32 10.67
CA SER A 29 7.00 -14.04 11.70
C SER A 29 5.97 -13.19 12.44
N PHE A 30 5.82 -11.92 12.08
CA PHE A 30 4.97 -10.95 12.79
C PHE A 30 3.75 -10.56 11.98
N TYR A 31 2.62 -10.36 12.67
CA TYR A 31 1.49 -9.61 12.16
C TYR A 31 1.45 -8.25 12.86
N VAL A 32 1.46 -7.17 12.09
CA VAL A 32 1.54 -5.80 12.59
C VAL A 32 0.22 -5.10 12.31
N PHE A 33 -0.44 -4.62 13.35
CA PHE A 33 -1.60 -3.75 13.23
C PHE A 33 -1.18 -2.29 13.28
N TYR A 34 -1.63 -1.48 12.33
CA TYR A 34 -1.52 -0.03 12.38
C TYR A 34 -2.70 0.56 13.15
N THR A 35 -2.45 1.10 14.33
CA THR A 35 -3.44 1.59 15.28
C THR A 35 -3.59 3.11 15.22
N MET A 36 -4.07 3.61 14.07
CA MET A 36 -4.16 5.05 13.79
C MET A 36 -4.93 5.84 14.85
N LEU A 37 -5.99 5.25 15.42
CA LEU A 37 -6.88 5.92 16.37
C LEU A 37 -6.54 5.64 17.84
N HIS A 38 -5.53 4.80 18.12
CA HIS A 38 -5.18 4.47 19.50
C HIS A 38 -4.44 5.65 20.17
N PRO A 39 -4.74 5.99 21.43
CA PRO A 39 -4.15 7.16 22.09
C PRO A 39 -2.66 7.01 22.44
N GLU A 40 -2.18 5.79 22.64
CA GLU A 40 -0.83 5.57 23.22
C GLU A 40 0.24 5.07 22.26
N HIS A 41 -0.12 4.29 21.24
CA HIS A 41 0.83 3.65 20.32
C HIS A 41 0.31 3.66 18.89
N ARG A 42 1.17 3.36 17.92
CA ARG A 42 0.84 3.31 16.49
C ARG A 42 0.91 1.92 15.89
N PHE A 43 1.63 1.01 16.55
CA PHE A 43 1.71 -0.38 16.11
C PHE A 43 1.44 -1.33 17.26
N ALA A 44 0.57 -2.30 17.04
CA ALA A 44 0.42 -3.46 17.89
C ALA A 44 0.96 -4.68 17.14
N VAL A 45 1.90 -5.40 17.74
CA VAL A 45 2.63 -6.50 17.08
C VAL A 45 2.23 -7.81 17.70
N TYR A 46 1.92 -8.77 16.84
CA TYR A 46 1.41 -10.09 17.19
C TYR A 46 2.28 -11.16 16.54
N ASP A 47 2.32 -12.35 17.14
CA ASP A 47 2.84 -13.54 16.47
C ASP A 47 1.91 -13.89 15.31
N ARG A 48 2.46 -14.02 14.09
CA ARG A 48 1.66 -14.26 12.88
C ARG A 48 0.92 -15.59 12.92
N ARG A 49 1.49 -16.61 13.55
CA ARG A 49 0.96 -17.99 13.53
C ARG A 49 -0.13 -18.18 14.56
N THR A 50 0.08 -17.69 15.77
CA THR A 50 -0.83 -17.87 16.89
C THR A 50 -1.76 -16.68 17.09
N MET A 51 -1.46 -15.53 16.46
CA MET A 51 -2.17 -14.26 16.67
C MET A 51 -2.20 -13.87 18.15
N THR A 52 -1.13 -14.19 18.89
CA THR A 52 -0.95 -13.76 20.28
C THR A 52 -0.23 -12.41 20.34
N PRO A 53 -0.65 -11.47 21.20
CA PRO A 53 0.03 -10.19 21.35
C PRO A 53 1.48 -10.37 21.80
N LEU A 54 2.41 -9.60 21.21
CA LEU A 54 3.83 -9.58 21.57
C LEU A 54 4.21 -8.27 22.26
N THR A 55 3.96 -7.13 21.59
CA THR A 55 4.31 -5.81 22.14
C THR A 55 3.58 -4.70 21.38
N ASN A 56 3.55 -3.50 21.97
CA ASN A 56 3.06 -2.28 21.33
C ASN A 56 4.23 -1.34 21.09
N LEU A 57 4.38 -0.86 19.86
CA LEU A 57 5.50 -0.05 19.42
C LEU A 57 5.05 1.34 18.97
N VAL A 58 6.01 2.26 19.03
CA VAL A 58 5.90 3.64 18.58
C VAL A 58 4.82 4.42 19.32
N ARG A 59 5.24 5.19 20.32
CA ARG A 59 4.35 6.04 21.09
C ARG A 59 3.75 7.18 20.27
N VAL A 60 2.55 7.59 20.62
CA VAL A 60 1.95 8.82 20.11
C VAL A 60 2.62 10.02 20.74
N GLY A 61 3.05 10.96 19.91
CA GLY A 61 3.69 12.17 20.40
C GLY A 61 4.57 12.85 19.36
N ARG A 62 5.54 13.63 19.87
CA ARG A 62 6.43 14.48 19.05
C ARG A 62 7.91 14.31 19.41
N GLY A 63 8.23 13.43 20.36
CA GLY A 63 9.60 13.04 20.66
C GLY A 63 10.31 12.36 19.48
N PRO A 64 11.62 12.06 19.58
CA PRO A 64 12.42 11.55 18.47
C PRO A 64 11.82 10.29 17.81
N ASN A 65 11.36 9.32 18.60
CA ASN A 65 10.77 8.06 18.14
C ASN A 65 9.23 8.01 18.35
N GLU A 66 8.58 9.16 18.51
CA GLU A 66 7.13 9.26 18.68
C GLU A 66 6.47 9.85 17.43
N TYR A 67 5.26 9.39 17.13
CA TYR A 67 4.58 9.76 15.89
C TYR A 67 3.07 9.85 16.07
N ASN A 68 2.48 10.91 15.51
CA ASN A 68 1.02 11.08 15.52
C ASN A 68 0.34 10.39 14.34
N TYR A 69 0.98 10.37 13.17
CA TYR A 69 0.48 9.73 11.96
C TYR A 69 1.65 9.15 11.17
N LEU A 70 1.44 7.93 10.66
CA LEU A 70 2.39 7.18 9.89
C LEU A 70 1.67 6.51 8.72
N THR A 71 2.37 6.34 7.62
CA THR A 71 1.95 5.46 6.53
C THR A 71 2.92 4.29 6.51
N PRO A 72 2.50 3.07 6.87
CA PRO A 72 3.32 1.87 6.66
C PRO A 72 3.66 1.74 5.18
N GLY A 73 4.89 1.35 4.87
CA GLY A 73 5.38 1.14 3.52
C GLY A 73 6.10 -0.20 3.41
N GLN A 74 7.16 -0.23 2.61
CA GLN A 74 7.84 -1.46 2.24
C GLN A 74 8.35 -2.30 3.43
N ARG A 75 8.02 -3.59 3.38
CA ARG A 75 8.44 -4.62 4.33
C ARG A 75 9.89 -5.03 4.03
N THR A 76 10.68 -5.28 5.08
CA THR A 76 12.09 -5.67 4.97
C THR A 76 12.37 -6.89 5.84
N CYS A 77 13.10 -7.87 5.30
CA CYS A 77 13.61 -9.02 6.03
C CYS A 77 15.03 -9.30 5.54
N ASN A 78 16.01 -9.17 6.43
CA ASN A 78 17.43 -9.40 6.12
C ASN A 78 18.17 -9.98 7.34
N ASP A 79 19.49 -10.17 7.23
CA ASP A 79 20.32 -10.75 8.30
C ASP A 79 20.31 -9.92 9.60
N GLU A 80 19.96 -8.63 9.53
CA GLU A 80 19.83 -7.74 10.70
C GLU A 80 18.44 -7.83 11.36
N GLY A 81 17.53 -8.60 10.78
CA GLY A 81 16.18 -8.85 11.26
C GLY A 81 15.08 -8.33 10.34
N SER A 82 13.87 -8.48 10.85
CA SER A 82 12.63 -8.18 10.15
C SER A 82 12.10 -6.82 10.60
N GLY A 83 11.49 -6.08 9.67
CA GLY A 83 11.07 -4.71 9.89
C GLY A 83 10.31 -4.13 8.72
N PHE A 84 9.99 -2.85 8.78
CA PHE A 84 9.35 -2.17 7.66
C PHE A 84 9.68 -0.68 7.68
N TRP A 85 9.65 -0.09 6.50
CA TRP A 85 9.71 1.35 6.32
C TRP A 85 8.35 1.97 6.58
N PHE A 86 8.34 3.16 7.15
CA PHE A 86 7.15 3.99 7.22
C PHE A 86 7.50 5.42 6.83
N TYR A 87 6.48 6.15 6.39
CA TYR A 87 6.55 7.57 6.10
C TYR A 87 5.82 8.37 7.18
N SER A 88 6.41 9.50 7.59
CA SER A 88 5.73 10.50 8.42
C SER A 88 5.69 11.84 7.70
N GLY A 89 4.51 12.22 7.21
CA GLY A 89 4.31 13.54 6.61
C GLY A 89 4.53 14.70 7.58
N SER A 90 4.24 14.52 8.87
CA SER A 90 4.48 15.58 9.86
C SER A 90 5.96 15.84 10.13
N LYS A 91 6.80 14.79 10.05
CA LYS A 91 8.24 14.90 10.26
C LYS A 91 9.02 15.00 8.95
N GLN A 92 8.34 14.89 7.80
CA GLN A 92 8.95 14.86 6.48
C GLN A 92 10.11 13.86 6.41
N GLU A 93 9.89 12.65 6.94
CA GLU A 93 10.91 11.61 6.99
C GLU A 93 10.34 10.25 6.58
N SER A 94 11.24 9.41 6.08
CA SER A 94 11.04 7.96 5.98
C SER A 94 11.98 7.26 6.94
N ALA A 95 11.48 6.29 7.70
CA ALA A 95 12.25 5.60 8.72
C ALA A 95 11.99 4.09 8.70
N ARG A 96 13.01 3.29 9.00
CA ARG A 96 12.92 1.82 9.09
C ARG A 96 12.77 1.41 10.55
N LEU A 97 11.62 0.83 10.90
CA LEU A 97 11.43 0.18 12.20
C LEU A 97 12.02 -1.22 12.15
N ASN A 98 12.96 -1.53 13.05
CA ASN A 98 13.46 -2.89 13.25
C ASN A 98 12.54 -3.61 14.24
N LEU A 99 11.66 -4.47 13.75
CA LEU A 99 10.72 -5.19 14.60
C LEU A 99 11.45 -6.21 15.48
N THR A 100 12.33 -7.03 14.90
CA THR A 100 13.04 -8.09 15.61
C THR A 100 13.80 -7.55 16.83
N LYS A 101 14.58 -6.48 16.63
CA LYS A 101 15.33 -5.82 17.71
C LYS A 101 14.39 -5.10 18.67
N SER A 102 13.34 -4.45 18.17
CA SER A 102 12.40 -3.74 19.04
C SER A 102 11.67 -4.66 20.00
N ILE A 103 11.32 -5.86 19.55
CA ILE A 103 10.64 -6.88 20.35
C ILE A 103 11.63 -7.52 21.33
N THR A 104 12.84 -7.87 20.86
CA THR A 104 13.85 -8.56 21.67
C THR A 104 14.35 -7.69 22.82
N GLU A 105 14.46 -6.38 22.61
CA GLU A 105 14.96 -5.42 23.59
C GLU A 105 13.86 -4.59 24.28
N ASP A 106 12.58 -4.86 23.98
CA ASP A 106 11.40 -4.14 24.48
C ASP A 106 11.53 -2.59 24.36
N LYS A 107 11.99 -2.14 23.19
CA LYS A 107 12.26 -0.72 22.93
C LYS A 107 12.16 -0.43 21.44
N VAL A 108 11.59 0.71 21.06
CA VAL A 108 11.55 1.11 19.64
C VAL A 108 12.96 1.37 19.08
N TYR A 109 13.35 0.55 18.10
CA TYR A 109 14.57 0.69 17.32
C TYR A 109 14.29 1.14 15.89
N ILE A 110 14.86 2.29 15.53
CA ILE A 110 14.83 2.83 14.18
C ILE A 110 16.24 2.72 13.60
N ASP A 111 16.45 1.81 12.66
CA ASP A 111 17.79 1.52 12.10
C ASP A 111 18.26 2.62 11.16
N SER A 112 17.31 3.25 10.47
CA SER A 112 17.60 4.24 9.44
C SER A 112 16.54 5.31 9.38
N ARG A 113 16.98 6.53 9.10
CA ARG A 113 16.14 7.71 8.90
C ARG A 113 16.62 8.44 7.66
N LEU A 114 15.66 8.85 6.85
CA LEU A 114 15.88 9.69 5.68
C LEU A 114 15.02 10.93 5.83
N SER A 115 15.67 12.08 5.90
CA SER A 115 14.97 13.37 5.79
C SER A 115 14.59 13.62 4.34
N LEU A 116 13.31 13.85 4.08
CA LEU A 116 12.80 14.14 2.74
C LEU A 116 13.05 15.59 2.32
N THR A 117 13.37 16.47 3.28
CA THR A 117 13.79 17.84 2.99
C THR A 117 15.18 17.90 2.36
N GLU A 118 15.96 16.81 2.47
CA GLU A 118 17.30 16.71 1.87
C GLU A 118 17.27 16.12 0.46
N LEU A 119 16.10 15.68 -0.02
CA LEU A 119 15.98 15.11 -1.36
C LEU A 119 16.04 16.24 -2.40
N ASP A 120 17.14 16.27 -3.13
CA ASP A 120 17.30 17.10 -4.33
C ASP A 120 16.57 16.46 -5.53
N ILE A 121 15.25 16.30 -5.37
CA ILE A 121 14.37 15.95 -6.48
C ILE A 121 13.98 17.28 -7.11
N PRO A 122 14.33 17.55 -8.39
CA PRO A 122 13.90 18.76 -9.07
C PRO A 122 12.40 18.93 -8.86
N GLY A 123 11.96 20.08 -8.33
CA GLY A 123 10.57 20.40 -7.96
C GLY A 123 10.24 20.34 -6.48
N ASN A 124 11.02 19.62 -5.68
CA ASN A 124 10.82 19.41 -4.24
C ASN A 124 11.10 20.66 -3.38
N VAL A 125 11.08 21.86 -3.99
CA VAL A 125 11.41 23.12 -3.32
C VAL A 125 10.27 23.50 -2.38
N GLY A 126 10.38 23.04 -1.13
CA GLY A 126 9.80 23.68 0.06
C GLY A 126 8.28 23.76 0.14
N SER A 127 7.52 23.11 -0.74
CA SER A 127 6.07 23.00 -0.62
C SER A 127 5.69 21.55 -0.31
N PRO A 128 5.19 21.27 0.91
CA PRO A 128 4.68 19.96 1.35
C PRO A 128 3.58 19.33 0.47
N GLY A 129 3.18 19.96 -0.63
CA GLY A 129 2.12 19.51 -1.54
C GLY A 129 2.59 18.84 -2.83
N GLN A 130 3.91 18.66 -3.05
CA GLN A 130 4.40 18.04 -4.28
C GLN A 130 4.73 16.55 -4.15
N LEU A 131 5.27 16.08 -3.01
CA LEU A 131 5.52 14.65 -2.81
C LEU A 131 4.21 13.96 -2.41
N PHE A 132 3.69 13.16 -3.34
CA PHE A 132 2.40 12.51 -3.22
C PHE A 132 2.49 11.11 -2.59
N ALA A 133 3.49 10.34 -2.98
CA ALA A 133 3.79 9.04 -2.41
C ALA A 133 5.32 8.84 -2.35
N PHE A 134 5.77 8.08 -1.35
CA PHE A 134 7.17 7.75 -1.18
C PHE A 134 7.29 6.36 -0.57
N ASP A 135 7.90 5.45 -1.31
CA ASP A 135 8.13 4.08 -0.87
C ASP A 135 9.59 3.71 -1.00
N ARG A 136 10.09 3.09 0.05
CA ARG A 136 11.47 2.60 0.10
C ARG A 136 11.55 1.32 -0.68
N ILE A 137 12.47 1.24 -1.62
CA ILE A 137 12.72 0.02 -2.37
C ILE A 137 13.66 -0.88 -1.58
N ASN A 138 14.76 -0.30 -1.09
CA ASN A 138 15.76 -0.97 -0.27
C ASN A 138 16.51 0.07 0.57
N ASP A 139 17.70 -0.26 1.06
CA ASP A 139 18.55 0.63 1.85
C ASP A 139 19.26 1.73 1.04
N THR A 140 19.08 1.84 -0.27
CA THR A 140 19.72 2.87 -1.13
C THR A 140 18.77 3.54 -2.13
N LEU A 141 17.64 2.90 -2.44
CA LEU A 141 16.70 3.35 -3.44
C LEU A 141 15.33 3.63 -2.83
N ALA A 142 14.67 4.66 -3.38
CA ALA A 142 13.27 4.95 -3.11
C ALA A 142 12.53 5.21 -4.41
N LEU A 143 11.30 4.71 -4.48
CA LEU A 143 10.31 5.17 -5.43
C LEU A 143 9.64 6.42 -4.85
N TYR A 144 9.46 7.44 -5.67
CA TYR A 144 8.68 8.61 -5.29
C TYR A 144 7.64 8.92 -6.36
N GLN A 145 6.58 9.61 -5.95
CA GLN A 145 5.61 10.23 -6.86
C GLN A 145 5.46 11.70 -6.51
N ILE A 146 5.48 12.54 -7.54
CA ILE A 146 5.24 13.97 -7.43
C ILE A 146 4.07 14.44 -8.27
N ILE A 147 3.31 15.36 -7.70
CA ILE A 147 2.24 16.09 -8.37
C ILE A 147 2.76 17.46 -8.79
N ARG A 148 2.62 17.78 -10.08
CA ARG A 148 2.99 19.08 -10.68
C ARG A 148 1.90 19.59 -11.61
N GLY A 149 1.08 20.51 -11.11
CA GLY A 149 -0.05 21.04 -11.88
C GLY A 149 -1.00 19.91 -12.25
N THR A 150 -1.13 19.62 -13.55
CA THR A 150 -1.96 18.53 -14.08
C THR A 150 -1.20 17.23 -14.32
N TYR A 151 0.07 17.13 -13.94
CA TYR A 151 0.87 15.93 -14.21
C TYR A 151 1.30 15.24 -12.93
N VAL A 152 1.14 13.92 -12.91
CA VAL A 152 1.76 13.05 -11.90
C VAL A 152 2.96 12.39 -12.55
N SER A 153 4.13 12.57 -11.93
CA SER A 153 5.37 11.90 -12.32
C SER A 153 5.82 10.99 -11.20
N GLY A 154 6.49 9.90 -11.54
CA GLY A 154 7.22 9.11 -10.56
C GLY A 154 8.69 9.03 -10.94
N GLY A 155 9.49 8.52 -10.02
CA GLY A 155 10.90 8.29 -10.27
C GLY A 155 11.55 7.41 -9.23
N ILE A 156 12.73 6.94 -9.56
CA ILE A 156 13.62 6.22 -8.66
C ILE A 156 14.71 7.18 -8.22
N TYR A 157 14.89 7.31 -6.92
CA TYR A 157 15.93 8.13 -6.33
C TYR A 157 16.93 7.26 -5.58
N ASP A 158 18.21 7.43 -5.91
CA ASP A 158 19.33 6.90 -5.14
C ASP A 158 19.73 7.97 -4.12
N PHE A 159 19.40 7.74 -2.86
CA PHE A 159 19.66 8.74 -1.82
C PHE A 159 21.09 8.67 -1.27
N GLN A 160 21.80 7.56 -1.49
CA GLN A 160 23.21 7.50 -1.14
C GLN A 160 24.03 8.37 -2.09
N LYS A 161 23.73 8.29 -3.39
CA LYS A 161 24.35 9.13 -4.43
C LYS A 161 23.69 10.52 -4.53
N ARG A 162 22.52 10.70 -3.93
CA ARG A 162 21.68 11.91 -4.02
C ARG A 162 21.33 12.27 -5.47
N ILE A 163 20.99 11.26 -6.27
CA ILE A 163 20.60 11.45 -7.67
C ILE A 163 19.28 10.78 -7.97
N GLU A 164 18.51 11.41 -8.85
CA GLU A 164 17.43 10.74 -9.54
C GLU A 164 18.03 9.81 -10.59
N ILE A 165 17.85 8.49 -10.41
CA ILE A 165 18.27 7.51 -11.40
C ILE A 165 17.40 7.64 -12.64
N GLN A 166 16.09 7.85 -12.42
CA GLN A 166 15.12 7.82 -13.48
C GLN A 166 13.84 8.56 -13.10
N ARG A 167 13.21 9.16 -14.11
CA ARG A 167 11.89 9.79 -14.00
C ARG A 167 10.99 9.35 -15.13
N PHE A 168 9.73 9.09 -14.78
CA PHE A 168 8.69 8.68 -15.71
C PHE A 168 7.40 9.46 -15.47
N LYS A 169 6.66 9.67 -16.55
CA LYS A 169 5.33 10.30 -16.50
C LYS A 169 4.28 9.20 -16.26
N LEU A 170 3.50 9.36 -15.19
CA LEU A 170 2.50 8.39 -14.77
C LEU A 170 1.13 8.72 -15.32
N SER A 171 0.59 9.90 -14.99
CA SER A 171 -0.77 10.25 -15.38
C SER A 171 -0.97 11.76 -15.56
N ILE A 172 -2.14 12.11 -16.07
CA ILE A 172 -2.68 13.46 -16.06
C ILE A 172 -3.77 13.50 -14.99
N GLN A 173 -3.70 14.47 -14.09
CA GLN A 173 -4.68 14.72 -13.05
C GLN A 173 -5.46 16.01 -13.28
N SER A 174 -6.48 16.22 -12.44
CA SER A 174 -7.30 17.43 -12.47
C SER A 174 -6.49 18.69 -12.16
N ASN A 175 -6.83 19.78 -12.85
CA ASN A 175 -6.35 21.13 -12.55
C ASN A 175 -7.20 21.86 -11.49
N LYS A 176 -8.36 21.30 -11.11
CA LYS A 176 -9.30 21.88 -10.14
C LYS A 176 -9.15 21.24 -8.77
N GLU A 177 -9.03 19.92 -8.74
CA GLU A 177 -8.96 19.13 -7.53
C GLU A 177 -7.72 18.22 -7.56
N PRO A 178 -6.70 18.45 -6.72
CA PRO A 178 -5.55 17.57 -6.69
C PRO A 178 -5.97 16.16 -6.27
N ASN A 179 -5.20 15.15 -6.68
CA ASN A 179 -5.31 13.78 -6.18
C ASN A 179 -6.52 12.96 -6.64
N LEU A 180 -7.23 13.34 -7.71
CA LEU A 180 -8.29 12.47 -8.26
C LEU A 180 -7.76 11.18 -8.90
N THR A 181 -6.49 11.16 -9.32
CA THR A 181 -5.86 9.98 -9.92
C THR A 181 -4.96 9.23 -8.93
N GLY A 182 -5.01 9.57 -7.65
CA GLY A 182 -4.29 8.84 -6.62
C GLY A 182 -5.02 7.57 -6.20
N GLY A 183 -4.31 6.71 -5.48
CA GLY A 183 -4.83 5.46 -4.96
C GLY A 183 -3.70 4.53 -4.56
N PRO A 184 -4.03 3.26 -4.26
CA PRO A 184 -3.06 2.24 -3.89
C PRO A 184 -1.98 2.04 -4.97
N ILE A 185 -0.76 1.81 -4.50
CA ILE A 185 0.42 1.56 -5.32
C ILE A 185 1.14 0.35 -4.73
N ALA A 186 1.61 -0.54 -5.58
CA ALA A 186 2.51 -1.62 -5.18
C ALA A 186 3.58 -1.84 -6.25
N ILE A 187 4.74 -2.30 -5.80
CA ILE A 187 5.88 -2.66 -6.64
C ILE A 187 6.03 -4.18 -6.57
N SER A 188 6.31 -4.82 -7.70
CA SER A 188 6.63 -6.25 -7.72
C SER A 188 7.82 -6.55 -6.80
N PRO A 189 7.88 -7.73 -6.17
CA PRO A 189 9.01 -8.09 -5.31
C PRO A 189 10.38 -8.03 -6.00
N ASP A 190 10.45 -8.31 -7.31
CA ASP A 190 11.65 -8.18 -8.14
C ASP A 190 12.00 -6.73 -8.54
N LEU A 191 11.14 -5.77 -8.19
CA LEU A 191 11.33 -4.33 -8.38
C LEU A 191 11.38 -3.88 -9.85
N THR A 192 10.95 -4.73 -10.77
CA THR A 192 10.96 -4.42 -12.20
C THR A 192 9.69 -3.71 -12.66
N ARG A 193 8.60 -3.86 -11.90
CA ARG A 193 7.25 -3.43 -12.30
C ARG A 193 6.53 -2.78 -11.13
N MET A 194 5.64 -1.86 -11.46
CA MET A 194 4.77 -1.18 -10.51
C MET A 194 3.34 -1.19 -11.04
N VAL A 195 2.39 -1.31 -10.11
CA VAL A 195 0.98 -1.11 -10.38
C VAL A 195 0.45 0.08 -9.57
N MET A 196 -0.41 0.88 -10.19
CA MET A 196 -1.13 1.97 -9.54
C MET A 196 -2.62 1.86 -9.86
N LEU A 197 -3.46 1.99 -8.85
CA LEU A 197 -4.89 1.80 -8.98
C LEU A 197 -5.61 3.09 -8.55
N PRO A 198 -5.88 4.01 -9.48
CA PRO A 198 -6.54 5.27 -9.15
C PRO A 198 -7.94 5.02 -8.57
N VAL A 199 -8.16 5.41 -7.31
CA VAL A 199 -9.31 4.96 -6.52
C VAL A 199 -10.64 5.29 -7.18
N TYR A 200 -10.77 6.43 -7.88
CA TYR A 200 -12.01 6.86 -8.49
C TYR A 200 -12.25 6.33 -9.92
N PHE A 201 -11.35 5.50 -10.43
CA PHE A 201 -11.44 4.96 -11.78
C PHE A 201 -11.40 3.43 -11.71
N ASP A 202 -12.27 2.78 -12.47
CA ASP A 202 -12.18 1.34 -12.74
C ASP A 202 -11.00 1.12 -13.70
N GLN A 203 -9.79 1.20 -13.17
CA GLN A 203 -8.57 1.17 -13.94
C GLN A 203 -7.41 0.67 -13.09
N ILE A 204 -6.55 -0.13 -13.70
CA ILE A 204 -5.21 -0.45 -13.20
C ILE A 204 -4.18 0.10 -14.17
N ASN A 205 -3.09 0.64 -13.64
CA ASN A 205 -1.97 1.16 -14.42
C ASN A 205 -0.74 0.34 -14.10
N ILE A 206 -0.19 -0.34 -15.09
CA ILE A 206 1.03 -1.13 -14.96
C ILE A 206 2.15 -0.38 -15.67
N CYS A 207 3.26 -0.17 -14.97
CA CYS A 207 4.45 0.50 -15.49
C CYS A 207 5.68 -0.36 -15.22
N TYR A 208 6.57 -0.47 -16.19
CA TYR A 208 7.93 -0.95 -15.91
C TYR A 208 8.73 0.17 -15.27
N VAL A 209 9.51 -0.21 -14.27
CA VAL A 209 10.27 0.73 -13.43
C VAL A 209 11.34 1.45 -14.27
N ASP A 210 11.92 0.79 -15.28
CA ASP A 210 12.85 1.35 -16.28
C ASP A 210 12.18 2.26 -17.34
N GLY A 211 10.85 2.41 -17.26
CA GLY A 211 10.07 3.25 -18.15
C GLY A 211 9.94 2.71 -19.58
N SER A 212 10.36 1.47 -19.84
CA SER A 212 10.32 0.86 -21.17
C SER A 212 8.90 0.70 -21.71
N ASP A 213 7.94 0.43 -20.82
CA ASP A 213 6.55 0.19 -21.18
C ASP A 213 5.58 0.62 -20.06
N ARG A 214 4.38 1.02 -20.46
CA ARG A 214 3.27 1.39 -19.57
C ARG A 214 1.94 1.11 -20.23
N LYS A 215 0.99 0.64 -19.43
CA LYS A 215 -0.36 0.31 -19.88
C LYS A 215 -1.39 0.62 -18.83
N SER A 216 -2.58 0.95 -19.30
CA SER A 216 -3.76 1.19 -18.48
C SER A 216 -4.86 0.24 -18.94
N ILE A 217 -5.39 -0.56 -18.01
CA ILE A 217 -6.46 -1.51 -18.27
C ILE A 217 -7.67 -1.11 -17.44
N SER A 218 -8.86 -1.14 -18.04
CA SER A 218 -10.13 -0.99 -17.32
C SER A 218 -10.88 -2.32 -17.33
N THR A 219 -11.55 -2.67 -16.23
CA THR A 219 -12.39 -3.88 -16.19
C THR A 219 -13.81 -3.64 -16.70
N CYS A 220 -14.19 -2.37 -16.93
CA CYS A 220 -15.46 -2.00 -17.53
C CYS A 220 -15.29 -1.50 -18.98
N SER A 221 -16.35 -1.65 -19.78
CA SER A 221 -16.35 -1.23 -21.18
C SER A 221 -16.46 0.30 -21.36
N LYS A 222 -16.87 1.02 -20.31
CA LYS A 222 -17.14 2.47 -20.34
C LYS A 222 -16.70 3.12 -19.03
N PRO A 223 -15.38 3.25 -18.78
CA PRO A 223 -14.88 3.92 -17.57
C PRO A 223 -15.30 5.39 -17.55
N LEU A 224 -15.47 5.94 -16.35
CA LEU A 224 -15.74 7.36 -16.15
C LEU A 224 -14.50 8.19 -16.53
N SER A 225 -14.72 9.32 -17.18
CA SER A 225 -13.67 10.30 -17.45
C SER A 225 -13.38 11.16 -16.22
N LEU A 226 -12.20 11.78 -16.20
CA LEU A 226 -11.81 12.72 -15.14
C LEU A 226 -12.86 13.82 -14.92
N THR A 227 -13.37 14.42 -16.01
CA THR A 227 -14.41 15.46 -15.94
C THR A 227 -15.72 14.94 -15.36
N GLN A 228 -16.08 13.68 -15.62
CA GLN A 228 -17.26 13.06 -15.03
C GLN A 228 -17.07 12.83 -13.52
N ILE A 229 -15.89 12.41 -13.08
CA ILE A 229 -15.56 12.29 -11.65
C ILE A 229 -15.58 13.66 -10.96
N GLU A 230 -14.94 14.67 -11.56
CA GLU A 230 -14.94 16.05 -11.05
C GLU A 230 -16.35 16.63 -10.90
N SER A 231 -17.27 16.29 -11.80
CA SER A 231 -18.65 16.81 -11.77
C SER A 231 -19.50 16.24 -10.63
N LYS A 232 -19.05 15.18 -9.97
CA LYS A 232 -19.72 14.56 -8.83
C LYS A 232 -19.24 15.19 -7.52
N ALA A 233 -20.16 15.33 -6.57
CA ALA A 233 -19.82 15.71 -5.20
C ALA A 233 -18.89 14.64 -4.58
N PRO A 234 -17.86 15.02 -3.79
CA PRO A 234 -16.83 14.10 -3.29
C PRO A 234 -17.36 12.81 -2.65
N GLU A 235 -18.40 12.91 -1.84
CA GLU A 235 -19.05 11.80 -1.12
C GLU A 235 -19.85 10.84 -2.02
N THR A 236 -20.11 11.23 -3.26
CA THR A 236 -20.86 10.44 -4.26
C THR A 236 -19.96 9.84 -5.34
N ARG A 237 -18.65 10.09 -5.26
CA ARG A 237 -17.69 9.57 -6.24
C ARG A 237 -17.53 8.06 -6.02
N PRO A 238 -17.63 7.24 -7.09
CA PRO A 238 -17.40 5.82 -6.97
C PRO A 238 -15.93 5.56 -6.65
N MET A 239 -15.66 4.71 -5.66
CA MET A 239 -14.33 4.18 -5.38
C MET A 239 -14.26 2.75 -5.88
N TYR A 240 -13.31 2.40 -6.74
CA TYR A 240 -13.20 1.09 -7.38
C TYR A 240 -12.11 0.26 -6.72
N TYR A 241 -10.85 0.64 -6.86
CA TYR A 241 -9.74 -0.12 -6.28
C TYR A 241 -9.21 0.58 -5.03
N ILE A 242 -9.33 -0.08 -3.89
CA ILE A 242 -9.08 0.51 -2.57
C ILE A 242 -7.84 -0.04 -1.87
N ASP A 243 -7.29 -1.17 -2.34
CA ASP A 243 -6.03 -1.71 -1.84
C ASP A 243 -5.35 -2.61 -2.87
N VAL A 244 -4.04 -2.84 -2.72
CA VAL A 244 -3.26 -3.71 -3.62
C VAL A 244 -2.05 -4.35 -2.94
N GLU A 245 -1.82 -5.62 -3.28
CA GLU A 245 -0.62 -6.40 -2.98
C GLU A 245 -0.08 -7.01 -4.27
N THR A 246 1.19 -7.42 -4.30
CA THR A 246 1.78 -8.04 -5.51
C THR A 246 2.69 -9.21 -5.20
N THR A 247 2.80 -10.12 -6.17
CA THR A 247 3.88 -11.10 -6.31
C THR A 247 4.62 -10.82 -7.62
N ASN A 248 5.65 -11.62 -7.94
CA ASN A 248 6.33 -11.50 -9.23
C ASN A 248 5.44 -11.92 -10.41
N GLU A 249 4.39 -12.68 -10.12
CA GLU A 249 3.48 -13.32 -11.06
C GLU A 249 2.12 -12.61 -11.13
N ARG A 250 1.68 -11.99 -10.02
CA ARG A 250 0.31 -11.50 -9.85
C ARG A 250 0.24 -10.11 -9.24
N ILE A 251 -0.81 -9.40 -9.62
CA ILE A 251 -1.34 -8.22 -8.92
C ILE A 251 -2.62 -8.66 -8.21
N VAL A 252 -2.68 -8.46 -6.91
CA VAL A 252 -3.81 -8.81 -6.04
C VAL A 252 -4.50 -7.50 -5.64
N ALA A 253 -5.61 -7.16 -6.31
CA ALA A 253 -6.28 -5.87 -6.15
C ALA A 253 -7.62 -6.02 -5.44
N LEU A 254 -7.85 -5.22 -4.40
CA LEU A 254 -9.13 -5.14 -3.70
C LEU A 254 -10.07 -4.17 -4.43
N TYR A 255 -11.13 -4.71 -5.00
CA TYR A 255 -12.12 -4.00 -5.82
C TYR A 255 -13.45 -3.86 -5.09
N GLN A 256 -14.05 -2.68 -5.15
CA GLN A 256 -15.38 -2.36 -4.64
C GLN A 256 -16.39 -2.47 -5.77
N ASN A 257 -17.21 -3.51 -5.72
CA ASN A 257 -18.24 -3.75 -6.72
C ASN A 257 -19.51 -2.97 -6.38
N HIS A 258 -19.75 -1.87 -7.10
CA HIS A 258 -20.94 -1.03 -6.91
C HIS A 258 -22.26 -1.68 -7.35
N GLN A 259 -22.22 -2.75 -8.14
CA GLN A 259 -23.44 -3.46 -8.55
C GLN A 259 -23.95 -4.38 -7.44
N THR A 260 -23.05 -4.98 -6.67
CA THR A 260 -23.39 -5.93 -5.60
C THR A 260 -23.29 -5.31 -4.21
N GLY A 261 -22.57 -4.20 -4.06
CA GLY A 261 -22.26 -3.58 -2.77
C GLY A 261 -21.16 -4.32 -1.98
N LEU A 262 -20.58 -5.39 -2.54
CA LEU A 262 -19.54 -6.19 -1.90
C LEU A 262 -18.16 -5.85 -2.46
N THR A 263 -17.12 -6.24 -1.73
CA THR A 263 -15.75 -6.23 -2.23
C THR A 263 -15.36 -7.55 -2.86
N GLU A 264 -14.46 -7.46 -3.83
CA GLU A 264 -13.94 -8.57 -4.62
C GLU A 264 -12.42 -8.46 -4.65
N ILE A 265 -11.73 -9.59 -4.75
CA ILE A 265 -10.30 -9.64 -4.95
C ILE A 265 -10.06 -10.02 -6.41
N HIS A 266 -9.56 -9.06 -7.18
CA HIS A 266 -9.18 -9.24 -8.56
C HIS A 266 -7.72 -9.68 -8.64
N LEU A 267 -7.47 -10.80 -9.33
CA LEU A 267 -6.14 -11.31 -9.61
C LEU A 267 -5.80 -11.04 -11.07
N PHE A 268 -4.89 -10.10 -11.29
CA PHE A 268 -4.35 -9.84 -12.62
C PHE A 268 -2.96 -10.46 -12.75
N ASP A 269 -2.59 -10.80 -13.97
CA ASP A 269 -1.18 -10.95 -14.30
C ASP A 269 -0.54 -9.57 -14.60
N TRP A 270 0.77 -9.56 -14.78
CA TRP A 270 1.50 -8.37 -15.21
C TRP A 270 1.33 -8.02 -16.69
N ALA A 271 0.65 -8.87 -17.49
CA ALA A 271 0.16 -8.50 -18.82
C ALA A 271 -1.05 -7.54 -18.72
N GLY A 272 -1.75 -7.55 -17.59
CA GLY A 272 -2.92 -6.74 -17.32
C GLY A 272 -4.23 -7.52 -17.50
N ASP A 273 -4.16 -8.83 -17.72
CA ASP A 273 -5.34 -9.66 -17.92
C ASP A 273 -5.91 -10.08 -16.56
N LEU A 274 -7.22 -9.90 -16.40
CA LEU A 274 -7.95 -10.35 -15.21
C LEU A 274 -8.15 -11.86 -15.29
N GLN A 275 -7.39 -12.60 -14.50
CA GLN A 275 -7.38 -14.06 -14.52
C GLN A 275 -8.45 -14.65 -13.61
N THR A 276 -8.68 -14.05 -12.45
CA THR A 276 -9.58 -14.60 -11.43
C THR A 276 -10.22 -13.50 -10.60
N ILE A 277 -11.46 -13.75 -10.18
CA ILE A 277 -12.20 -12.92 -9.21
C ILE A 277 -12.53 -13.79 -8.02
N LEU A 278 -12.06 -13.41 -6.84
CA LEU A 278 -12.41 -14.05 -5.58
C LEU A 278 -13.40 -13.17 -4.83
N THR A 279 -14.41 -13.79 -4.22
CA THR A 279 -15.45 -13.10 -3.44
C THR A 279 -15.50 -13.65 -2.03
N THR A 280 -15.65 -12.76 -1.07
CA THR A 280 -15.76 -13.09 0.35
C THR A 280 -17.19 -12.87 0.83
N ALA A 281 -17.60 -13.60 1.87
CA ALA A 281 -18.91 -13.35 2.50
C ALA A 281 -18.93 -12.04 3.30
N ASN A 282 -17.77 -11.58 3.76
CA ASN A 282 -17.60 -10.36 4.54
C ASN A 282 -17.01 -9.23 3.68
N PRO A 283 -17.42 -7.96 3.88
CA PRO A 283 -16.86 -6.82 3.15
C PRO A 283 -15.45 -6.50 3.66
N ILE A 284 -14.44 -6.81 2.85
CA ILE A 284 -13.04 -6.51 3.12
C ILE A 284 -12.74 -5.05 2.77
N ARG A 285 -12.01 -4.33 3.64
CA ARG A 285 -11.62 -2.92 3.51
C ARG A 285 -10.15 -2.73 3.18
N SER A 286 -9.30 -3.66 3.59
CA SER A 286 -7.88 -3.72 3.21
C SER A 286 -7.40 -5.16 3.26
N ILE A 287 -6.32 -5.44 2.53
CA ILE A 287 -5.73 -6.76 2.41
C ILE A 287 -4.24 -6.73 2.79
N SER A 288 -3.73 -7.87 3.23
CA SER A 288 -2.29 -8.09 3.31
C SER A 288 -1.93 -9.51 2.90
N LEU A 289 -0.89 -9.61 2.07
CA LEU A 289 -0.44 -10.87 1.50
C LEU A 289 0.72 -11.47 2.30
N ASP A 290 0.55 -12.71 2.77
CA ASP A 290 1.61 -13.57 3.26
C ASP A 290 1.94 -14.60 2.18
N THR A 291 2.91 -14.27 1.34
CA THR A 291 3.36 -15.16 0.25
C THR A 291 4.08 -16.41 0.76
N GLN A 292 4.64 -16.38 1.97
CA GLN A 292 5.38 -17.52 2.53
C GLN A 292 4.43 -18.61 3.01
N ALA A 293 3.34 -18.22 3.68
CA ALA A 293 2.31 -19.16 4.13
C ALA A 293 1.18 -19.34 3.11
N GLY A 294 1.11 -18.46 2.11
CA GLY A 294 0.07 -18.47 1.07
C GLY A 294 -1.30 -18.05 1.58
N PHE A 295 -1.32 -17.12 2.52
CA PHE A 295 -2.54 -16.56 3.06
C PHE A 295 -2.72 -15.11 2.61
N LEU A 296 -3.98 -14.75 2.38
CA LEU A 296 -4.42 -13.37 2.29
C LEU A 296 -5.17 -13.04 3.57
N TYR A 297 -4.75 -11.99 4.26
CA TYR A 297 -5.46 -11.43 5.39
C TYR A 297 -6.37 -10.31 4.89
N GLY A 298 -7.60 -10.27 5.37
CA GLY A 298 -8.57 -9.23 5.02
C GLY A 298 -9.11 -8.55 6.26
N PHE A 299 -8.98 -7.22 6.34
CA PHE A 299 -9.62 -6.42 7.38
C PHE A 299 -11.08 -6.18 7.02
N ILE A 300 -12.00 -6.63 7.87
CA ILE A 300 -13.44 -6.44 7.67
C ILE A 300 -13.89 -5.14 8.34
N SER A 301 -13.48 -4.95 9.59
CA SER A 301 -13.81 -3.80 10.41
C SER A 301 -12.57 -3.36 11.21
N SER A 302 -12.72 -2.39 12.11
CA SER A 302 -11.64 -1.94 13.00
C SER A 302 -11.19 -3.01 13.99
N GLU A 303 -11.99 -4.06 14.20
CA GLU A 303 -11.76 -5.08 15.23
C GLU A 303 -11.81 -6.51 14.66
N GLU A 304 -12.21 -6.70 13.40
CA GLU A 304 -12.34 -8.02 12.80
C GLU A 304 -11.43 -8.17 11.57
N ILE A 305 -10.56 -9.17 11.64
CA ILE A 305 -9.76 -9.63 10.51
C ILE A 305 -10.14 -11.06 10.18
N CYS A 306 -9.95 -11.42 8.92
CA CYS A 306 -10.08 -12.78 8.45
C CYS A 306 -8.83 -13.23 7.71
N LYS A 307 -8.63 -14.55 7.66
CA LYS A 307 -7.58 -15.23 6.93
C LYS A 307 -8.21 -16.07 5.84
N MET A 308 -7.59 -16.04 4.67
CA MET A 308 -8.05 -16.74 3.47
C MET A 308 -6.86 -17.50 2.86
N ASP A 309 -7.00 -18.80 2.64
CA ASP A 309 -5.99 -19.58 1.89
C ASP A 309 -6.08 -19.21 0.42
N ILE A 310 -5.01 -18.65 -0.13
CA ILE A 310 -4.94 -18.20 -1.52
C ILE A 310 -3.84 -18.92 -2.32
N ASN A 311 -3.18 -19.94 -1.76
CA ASN A 311 -2.03 -20.63 -2.36
C ASN A 311 -2.28 -21.07 -3.80
N THR A 312 -3.49 -21.59 -4.07
CA THR A 312 -3.88 -22.12 -5.38
C THR A 312 -3.83 -21.06 -6.50
N TRP A 313 -3.88 -19.77 -6.16
CA TRP A 313 -3.99 -18.68 -7.15
C TRP A 313 -2.78 -17.74 -7.19
N LEU A 314 -1.80 -17.92 -6.30
CA LEU A 314 -0.57 -17.12 -6.30
C LEU A 314 0.53 -17.65 -7.24
N GLN A 315 0.40 -18.90 -7.70
CA GLN A 315 1.31 -19.55 -8.65
C GLN A 315 1.04 -19.09 -10.09
#